data_AF-A0A3D0FSS5-F1
#
_entry.id   AF-A0A3D0FSS5-F1
#
_cell.length_a   1.000
_cell.length_b   1.000
_cell.length_c   1.000
_cell.angle_alpha   90.00
_cell.angle_beta   90.00
_cell.angle_gamma   90.00
#
_symmetry.space_group_name_H-M   'P 1'
#
loop_
_entity.id
_entity.type
_entity.pdbx_description
1 polymer ?
#
loop_
_entity_poly.entity_id
_entity_poly.type
_entity_poly.pdbx_seq_one_letter_code
_entity_poly.pdbx_strand_id
1 'polypeptide(L)'
;MEIKYSLETLFERIGRWICKIIDYFYPLFRKSMPIRFFRYGVTGVVNLVFDWILYFVIYNFVLQKKMLHLGIVTLSSHIAAFVIKFPIVLLSGFLLQKYVTFTESNLKGRRQLFRYLIVYGINILINYFGLKFFVDLLHIFPSISNMIVSIITVFVSYFLQKKFTFQIINSTKF
;
A
#
# COMPACT_ATOMS: atom_id res chain seq x y z
N MET A 1 -24.48 8.51 -12.50
CA MET A 1 -23.27 9.23 -12.99
C MET A 1 -22.79 10.26 -11.98
N GLU A 2 -23.71 10.99 -11.34
CA GLU A 2 -23.43 12.04 -10.35
C GLU A 2 -22.74 11.56 -9.06
N ILE A 3 -23.17 10.44 -8.46
CA ILE A 3 -22.57 9.92 -7.22
C ILE A 3 -21.08 9.60 -7.38
N LYS A 4 -20.72 8.99 -8.52
CA LYS A 4 -19.32 8.63 -8.83
C LYS A 4 -18.45 9.89 -8.97
N TYR A 5 -18.96 10.91 -9.64
CA TYR A 5 -18.26 12.18 -9.81
C TYR A 5 -18.05 12.90 -8.47
N SER A 6 -19.10 12.95 -7.63
CA SER A 6 -19.02 13.51 -6.29
C SER A 6 -17.94 12.83 -5.42
N LEU A 7 -17.92 11.49 -5.41
CA LEU A 7 -16.90 10.74 -4.67
C LEU A 7 -15.48 11.00 -5.18
N GLU A 8 -15.26 11.01 -6.50
CA GLU A 8 -13.94 11.29 -7.08
C GLU A 8 -13.44 12.69 -6.66
N THR A 9 -14.31 13.71 -6.71
CA THR A 9 -13.93 15.06 -6.27
C THR A 9 -13.63 15.16 -4.78
N LEU A 10 -14.31 14.37 -3.94
CA LEU A 10 -14.06 14.32 -2.50
C LEU A 10 -12.69 13.69 -2.19
N PHE A 11 -12.37 12.55 -2.82
CA PHE A 11 -11.06 11.91 -2.65
C PHE A 11 -9.92 12.81 -3.12
N GLU A 12 -10.11 13.54 -4.21
CA GLU A 12 -9.12 14.50 -4.68
C GLU A 12 -8.92 15.67 -3.70
N ARG A 13 -9.99 16.19 -3.09
CA ARG A 13 -9.91 17.26 -2.09
C ARG A 13 -9.13 16.77 -0.86
N ILE A 14 -9.49 15.61 -0.33
CA ILE A 14 -8.80 14.99 0.81
C ILE A 14 -7.33 14.73 0.47
N GLY A 15 -7.05 14.13 -0.70
CA GLY A 15 -5.70 13.84 -1.16
C GLY A 15 -4.84 15.10 -1.28
N ARG A 16 -5.37 16.19 -1.84
CA ARG A 16 -4.67 17.49 -1.89
C ARG A 16 -4.38 18.05 -0.50
N TRP A 17 -5.30 17.88 0.45
CA TRP A 17 -5.11 18.35 1.82
C TRP A 17 -4.00 17.57 2.53
N ILE A 18 -4.02 16.23 2.42
CA ILE A 18 -2.96 15.36 2.92
C ILE A 18 -1.61 15.72 2.27
N CYS A 19 -1.60 15.93 0.95
CA CYS A 19 -0.40 16.30 0.20
C CYS A 19 0.25 17.58 0.75
N LYS A 20 -0.54 18.62 1.06
CA LYS A 20 -0.03 19.84 1.69
C LYS A 20 0.61 19.59 3.05
N ILE A 21 0.00 18.74 3.88
CA ILE A 21 0.56 18.37 5.18
C ILE A 21 1.89 17.63 5.01
N ILE A 22 1.94 16.65 4.10
CA ILE A 22 3.17 15.88 3.87
C ILE A 22 4.27 16.80 3.32
N ASP A 23 3.96 17.63 2.34
CA ASP A 23 4.91 18.55 1.71
C ASP A 23 5.48 19.59 2.69
N TYR A 24 4.72 19.95 3.74
CA TYR A 24 5.21 20.83 4.80
C TYR A 24 6.44 20.24 5.52
N PHE A 25 6.52 18.93 5.70
CA PHE A 25 7.65 18.25 6.34
C PHE A 25 8.78 17.87 5.36
N TYR A 26 8.53 17.97 4.04
CA TYR A 26 9.52 17.61 3.03
C TYR A 26 10.85 18.41 3.07
N PRO A 27 10.90 19.71 3.43
CA PRO A 27 12.16 20.46 3.47
C PRO A 27 13.26 19.80 4.31
N LEU A 28 12.89 19.05 5.37
CA LEU A 28 13.82 18.29 6.21
C LEU A 28 14.51 17.15 5.46
N PHE A 29 13.84 16.57 4.45
CA PHE A 29 14.30 15.37 3.71
C PHE A 29 14.72 15.66 2.27
N ARG A 30 14.67 16.93 1.83
CA ARG A 30 14.93 17.34 0.44
C ARG A 30 16.30 16.91 -0.09
N LYS A 31 17.32 16.81 0.77
CA LYS A 31 18.68 16.39 0.39
C LYS A 31 18.80 14.88 0.20
N SER A 32 17.97 14.07 0.87
CA SER A 32 18.10 12.61 0.89
C SER A 32 17.30 11.91 -0.20
N MET A 33 16.13 12.46 -0.59
CA MET A 33 15.23 11.77 -1.50
C MET A 33 14.32 12.72 -2.29
N PRO A 34 13.84 12.30 -3.49
CA PRO A 34 12.88 13.08 -4.26
C PRO A 34 11.50 13.08 -3.59
N ILE A 35 10.73 14.16 -3.80
CA ILE A 35 9.39 14.36 -3.21
C ILE A 35 8.44 13.17 -3.41
N ARG A 36 8.47 12.52 -4.57
CA ARG A 36 7.60 11.35 -4.84
C ARG A 36 7.96 10.16 -3.97
N PHE A 37 9.24 9.91 -3.73
CA PHE A 37 9.69 8.83 -2.86
C PHE A 37 9.36 9.17 -1.40
N PHE A 38 9.50 10.43 -1.01
CA PHE A 38 9.08 10.90 0.32
C PHE A 38 7.57 10.69 0.55
N ARG A 39 6.72 11.16 -0.37
CA ARG A 39 5.27 10.94 -0.30
C ARG A 39 4.91 9.44 -0.30
N TYR A 40 5.61 8.64 -1.09
CA TYR A 40 5.44 7.18 -1.10
C TYR A 40 5.74 6.55 0.27
N GLY A 41 6.85 6.96 0.90
CA GLY A 41 7.24 6.50 2.23
C GLY A 41 6.23 6.92 3.30
N VAL A 42 5.86 8.20 3.35
CA VAL A 42 4.91 8.72 4.34
C VAL A 42 3.53 8.08 4.19
N THR A 43 3.00 7.99 2.97
CA THR A 43 1.71 7.33 2.73
C THR A 43 1.77 5.84 3.06
N GLY A 44 2.89 5.17 2.81
CA GLY A 44 3.12 3.79 3.22
C GLY A 44 3.08 3.60 4.75
N VAL A 45 3.77 4.46 5.49
CA VAL A 45 3.77 4.44 6.97
C VAL A 45 2.37 4.74 7.52
N VAL A 46 1.67 5.74 6.97
CA VAL A 46 0.29 6.06 7.36
C VAL A 46 -0.63 4.85 7.13
N ASN A 47 -0.50 4.17 6.00
CA ASN A 47 -1.31 2.98 5.71
C ASN A 47 -0.97 1.81 6.64
N LEU A 48 0.30 1.67 7.04
CA LEU A 48 0.74 0.65 8.00
C LEU A 48 0.19 0.91 9.41
N VAL A 49 0.25 2.15 9.89
CA VAL A 49 -0.35 2.51 11.18
C VAL A 49 -1.86 2.31 11.16
N PHE A 50 -2.51 2.70 10.05
CA PHE A 50 -3.94 2.42 9.84
C PHE A 50 -4.24 0.92 9.88
N ASP A 51 -3.40 0.08 9.27
CA ASP A 51 -3.52 -1.38 9.32
C ASP A 51 -3.49 -1.92 10.75
N TRP A 52 -2.55 -1.43 11.59
CA TRP A 52 -2.43 -1.83 12.99
C TRP A 52 -3.65 -1.44 13.81
N ILE A 53 -4.14 -0.21 13.66
CA ILE A 53 -5.33 0.28 14.35
C ILE A 53 -6.55 -0.54 13.92
N LEU A 54 -6.71 -0.77 12.62
CA LEU A 54 -7.86 -1.51 12.09
C LEU A 54 -7.84 -2.97 12.55
N TYR A 55 -6.66 -3.61 12.57
CA TYR A 55 -6.49 -4.94 13.14
C TYR A 55 -6.91 -4.97 14.63
N PHE A 56 -6.41 -4.01 15.42
CA PHE A 56 -6.76 -3.91 16.84
C PHE A 56 -8.27 -3.76 17.05
N VAL A 57 -8.93 -2.91 16.25
CA VAL A 57 -10.37 -2.67 16.35
C VAL A 57 -11.18 -3.91 15.98
N ILE A 58 -10.87 -4.54 14.83
CA ILE A 58 -11.60 -5.72 14.36
C ILE A 58 -11.41 -6.89 15.35
N TYR A 59 -10.18 -7.13 15.80
CA TYR A 59 -9.87 -8.24 16.69
C TYR A 59 -10.55 -8.09 18.06
N ASN A 60 -10.49 -6.90 18.67
CA ASN A 60 -11.00 -6.70 20.03
C ASN A 60 -12.49 -6.37 20.09
N PHE A 61 -13.01 -5.55 19.18
CA PHE A 61 -14.38 -5.03 19.29
C PHE A 61 -15.35 -5.71 18.33
N VAL A 62 -14.93 -6.03 17.10
CA VAL A 62 -15.83 -6.66 16.11
C VAL A 62 -15.94 -8.17 16.36
N LEU A 63 -14.80 -8.86 16.42
CA LEU A 63 -14.77 -10.32 16.63
C LEU A 63 -14.77 -10.71 18.10
N GLN A 64 -14.43 -9.78 19.01
CA GLN A 64 -14.36 -10.02 20.45
C GLN A 64 -13.49 -11.24 20.81
N LYS A 65 -12.42 -11.48 20.04
CA LYS A 65 -11.51 -12.63 20.19
C LYS A 65 -12.19 -14.00 20.02
N LYS A 66 -13.41 -14.04 19.51
CA LYS A 66 -14.16 -15.28 19.25
C LYS A 66 -13.76 -15.88 17.90
N MET A 67 -13.90 -17.20 17.80
CA MET A 67 -13.75 -17.90 16.52
C MET A 67 -14.87 -17.49 15.57
N LEU A 68 -14.51 -17.26 14.30
CA LEU A 68 -15.46 -16.93 13.26
C LEU A 68 -15.84 -18.21 12.53
N HIS A 69 -17.06 -18.68 12.76
CA HIS A 69 -17.61 -19.85 12.08
C HIS A 69 -18.31 -19.41 10.79
N LEU A 70 -17.73 -19.73 9.63
CA LEU A 70 -18.28 -19.41 8.31
C LEU A 70 -19.10 -20.58 7.73
N GLY A 71 -19.56 -21.49 8.58
CA GLY A 71 -20.25 -22.72 8.20
C GLY A 71 -19.31 -23.82 7.68
N ILE A 72 -18.51 -23.52 6.65
CA ILE A 72 -17.62 -24.49 5.98
C ILE A 72 -16.22 -24.49 6.60
N VAL A 73 -15.77 -23.34 7.11
CA VAL A 73 -14.44 -23.16 7.71
C VAL A 73 -14.57 -22.37 9.01
N THR A 74 -13.83 -22.79 10.04
CA THR A 74 -13.69 -22.02 11.27
C THR A 74 -12.37 -21.27 11.23
N LEU A 75 -12.45 -19.94 11.24
CA LEU A 75 -11.28 -19.09 11.30
C LEU A 75 -11.01 -18.67 12.74
N SER A 76 -9.75 -18.78 13.16
CA SER A 76 -9.30 -18.16 14.40
C SER A 76 -9.51 -16.64 14.31
N SER A 77 -9.76 -16.00 15.45
CA SER A 77 -10.07 -14.57 15.50
C SER A 77 -8.97 -13.69 14.86
N HIS A 78 -7.70 -14.08 15.00
CA HIS A 78 -6.57 -13.36 14.41
C HIS A 78 -6.51 -13.50 12.87
N ILE A 79 -6.79 -14.70 12.32
CA ILE A 79 -6.87 -14.91 10.87
C ILE A 79 -8.10 -14.20 10.29
N ALA A 80 -9.24 -14.31 10.96
CA ALA A 80 -10.46 -13.62 10.57
C ALA A 80 -10.26 -12.10 10.52
N ALA A 81 -9.63 -11.50 11.54
CA ALA A 81 -9.30 -10.08 11.55
C ALA A 81 -8.38 -9.69 10.38
N PHE A 82 -7.40 -10.54 10.05
CA PHE A 82 -6.52 -10.33 8.90
C PHE A 82 -7.28 -10.34 7.57
N VAL A 83 -8.17 -11.31 7.37
CA VAL A 83 -8.98 -11.42 6.13
C VAL A 83 -9.93 -10.24 5.98
N ILE A 84 -10.59 -9.81 7.07
CA ILE A 84 -11.55 -8.70 7.04
C ILE A 84 -10.85 -7.37 6.76
N LYS A 85 -9.69 -7.10 7.39
CA LYS A 85 -8.96 -5.84 7.18
C LYS A 85 -8.32 -5.74 5.81
N PHE A 86 -7.94 -6.88 5.21
CA PHE A 86 -7.18 -6.93 3.96
C PHE A 86 -7.75 -6.05 2.82
N PRO A 87 -9.02 -6.19 2.39
CA PRO A 87 -9.55 -5.35 1.31
C PRO A 87 -9.58 -3.87 1.68
N ILE A 88 -9.84 -3.54 2.94
CA ILE A 88 -9.91 -2.15 3.42
C ILE A 88 -8.53 -1.49 3.33
N VAL A 89 -7.49 -2.17 3.83
CA VAL A 89 -6.11 -1.68 3.89
C VAL A 89 -5.46 -1.64 2.51
N LEU A 90 -5.80 -2.60 1.65
CA LEU A 90 -5.38 -2.60 0.26
C LEU A 90 -5.97 -1.40 -0.49
N LEU A 91 -7.27 -1.15 -0.35
CA LEU A 91 -7.95 -0.04 -1.00
C LEU A 91 -7.49 1.31 -0.45
N SER A 92 -7.33 1.46 0.87
CA SER A 92 -6.79 2.70 1.46
C SER A 92 -5.37 2.97 0.96
N GLY A 93 -4.52 1.94 0.91
CA GLY A 93 -3.17 2.05 0.34
C GLY A 93 -3.21 2.49 -1.11
N PHE A 94 -4.05 1.86 -1.94
CA PHE A 94 -4.22 2.25 -3.34
C PHE A 94 -4.69 3.71 -3.49
N LEU A 95 -5.68 4.14 -2.70
CA LEU A 95 -6.23 5.49 -2.77
C LEU A 95 -5.20 6.54 -2.35
N LEU A 96 -4.41 6.28 -1.30
CA LEU A 96 -3.30 7.15 -0.89
C LEU A 96 -2.26 7.27 -2.02
N GLN A 97 -1.86 6.14 -2.62
CA GLN A 97 -0.90 6.18 -3.72
C GLN A 97 -1.44 6.94 -4.93
N LYS A 98 -2.73 6.80 -5.25
CA LYS A 98 -3.38 7.48 -6.39
C LYS A 98 -3.54 8.99 -6.17
N TYR A 99 -4.05 9.41 -5.01
CA TYR A 99 -4.47 10.78 -4.76
C TYR A 99 -3.45 11.63 -4.00
N VAL A 100 -2.38 11.04 -3.48
CA VAL A 100 -1.33 11.76 -2.72
C VAL A 100 0.05 11.57 -3.35
N THR A 101 0.45 10.33 -3.67
CA THR A 101 1.82 10.05 -4.14
C THR A 101 1.99 10.25 -5.65
N PHE A 102 1.13 9.64 -6.46
CA PHE A 102 1.25 9.58 -7.92
C PHE A 102 0.09 10.31 -8.63
N THR A 103 -0.17 11.55 -8.19
CA THR A 103 -1.28 12.38 -8.67
C THR A 103 -1.21 12.74 -10.15
N GLU A 104 -0.04 12.61 -10.79
CA GLU A 104 0.19 12.94 -12.20
C GLU A 104 -0.29 11.83 -13.17
N SER A 105 -0.72 10.67 -12.68
CA SER A 105 -1.10 9.56 -13.56
C SER A 105 -2.48 9.77 -14.20
N ASN A 106 -2.51 9.83 -15.53
CA ASN A 106 -3.73 10.00 -16.35
C ASN A 106 -4.46 8.68 -16.66
N LEU A 107 -4.09 7.58 -16.03
CA LEU A 107 -4.72 6.27 -16.26
C LEU A 107 -6.09 6.17 -15.57
N LYS A 108 -7.02 5.45 -16.21
CA LYS A 108 -8.31 5.10 -15.59
C LYS A 108 -8.08 4.32 -14.30
N GLY A 109 -8.74 4.72 -13.21
CA GLY A 109 -8.56 4.14 -11.87
C GLY A 109 -8.71 2.61 -11.79
N ARG A 110 -9.63 2.01 -12.54
CA ARG A 110 -9.78 0.53 -12.60
C ARG A 110 -8.50 -0.17 -13.10
N ARG A 111 -7.82 0.40 -14.11
CA ARG A 111 -6.56 -0.13 -14.63
C ARG A 111 -5.43 0.06 -13.63
N GLN A 112 -5.39 1.21 -12.96
CA GLN A 112 -4.40 1.46 -11.88
C GLN A 112 -4.57 0.45 -10.74
N LEU A 113 -5.80 0.17 -10.29
CA LEU A 113 -6.06 -0.79 -9.22
C LEU A 113 -5.62 -2.21 -9.59
N PHE A 114 -5.90 -2.66 -10.81
CA PHE A 114 -5.44 -3.97 -11.28
C PHE A 114 -3.91 -4.07 -11.32
N ARG A 115 -3.23 -3.04 -11.83
CA ARG A 115 -1.76 -2.99 -11.82
C ARG A 115 -1.18 -2.93 -10.41
N TYR A 116 -1.86 -2.23 -9.50
CA TYR A 116 -1.48 -2.16 -8.10
C TYR A 116 -1.55 -3.53 -7.42
N LEU A 117 -2.61 -4.30 -7.69
CA LEU A 117 -2.75 -5.69 -7.23
C LEU A 117 -1.63 -6.60 -7.76
N ILE A 118 -1.24 -6.44 -9.03
CA ILE A 118 -0.10 -7.19 -9.60
C ILE A 118 1.19 -6.86 -8.84
N VAL A 119 1.48 -5.58 -8.61
CA VAL A 119 2.69 -5.18 -7.86
C VAL A 119 2.64 -5.69 -6.42
N TYR A 120 1.47 -5.68 -5.78
CA TYR A 120 1.29 -6.28 -4.46
C TYR A 120 1.59 -7.78 -4.46
N GLY A 121 1.11 -8.53 -5.47
CA GLY A 121 1.44 -9.94 -5.66
C GLY A 121 2.94 -10.19 -5.89
N ILE A 122 3.58 -9.37 -6.72
CA ILE A 122 5.04 -9.42 -6.93
C ILE A 122 5.79 -9.20 -5.61
N ASN A 123 5.36 -8.25 -4.79
CA ASN A 123 5.98 -8.00 -3.48
C ASN A 123 5.88 -9.22 -2.54
N ILE A 124 4.76 -9.95 -2.56
CA ILE A 124 4.61 -11.20 -1.79
C ILE A 124 5.64 -12.23 -2.25
N LEU A 125 5.79 -12.41 -3.57
CA LEU A 125 6.76 -13.34 -4.13
C LEU A 125 8.20 -12.94 -3.78
N ILE A 126 8.55 -11.66 -3.92
CA ILE A 126 9.88 -11.16 -3.55
C ILE A 126 10.16 -11.39 -2.07
N ASN A 127 9.18 -11.17 -1.18
CA ASN A 127 9.36 -11.41 0.24
C ASN A 127 9.60 -12.90 0.54
N TYR A 128 8.77 -13.78 -0.03
CA TYR A 128 8.90 -15.22 0.17
C TYR A 128 10.23 -15.76 -0.36
N PHE A 129 10.55 -15.50 -1.63
CA PHE A 129 11.79 -15.99 -2.24
C PHE A 129 13.03 -15.31 -1.66
N GLY A 130 12.95 -14.02 -1.33
CA GLY A 130 14.02 -13.27 -0.69
C GLY A 130 14.38 -13.86 0.67
N LEU A 131 13.39 -14.08 1.54
CA LEU A 131 13.62 -14.73 2.83
C LEU A 131 14.19 -16.13 2.67
N LYS A 132 13.62 -16.93 1.76
CA LYS A 132 14.13 -18.26 1.46
C LYS A 132 15.60 -18.23 1.01
N PHE A 133 15.97 -17.29 0.15
CA PHE A 133 17.34 -17.13 -0.32
C PHE A 133 18.29 -16.69 0.81
N PHE A 134 17.96 -15.64 1.57
CA PHE A 134 18.86 -15.13 2.60
C PHE A 134 18.97 -16.04 3.83
N VAL A 135 17.87 -16.71 4.22
CA VAL A 135 17.84 -17.55 5.42
C VAL A 135 18.31 -18.97 5.11
N ASP A 136 17.75 -19.62 4.07
CA ASP A 136 18.03 -21.04 3.83
C ASP A 136 19.34 -21.25 3.08
N LEU A 137 19.71 -20.33 2.15
CA LEU A 137 20.91 -20.48 1.34
C LEU A 137 22.13 -19.73 1.92
N LEU A 138 21.93 -18.50 2.41
CA LEU A 138 23.02 -17.68 2.95
C LEU A 138 23.15 -17.74 4.48
N HIS A 139 22.23 -18.44 5.16
CA HIS A 139 22.23 -18.60 6.63
C HIS A 139 22.26 -17.28 7.41
N ILE A 140 21.74 -16.20 6.83
CA ILE A 140 21.63 -14.91 7.49
C ILE A 140 20.43 -14.95 8.46
N PHE A 141 20.62 -14.36 9.65
CA PHE A 141 19.61 -14.33 10.69
C PHE A 141 18.25 -13.81 10.16
N PRO A 142 17.12 -14.51 10.41
CA PRO A 142 15.84 -14.20 9.78
C PRO A 142 15.38 -12.75 9.92
N SER A 143 15.65 -12.11 11.06
CA SER A 143 15.25 -10.72 11.29
C SER A 143 16.04 -9.74 10.41
N ILE A 144 17.35 -9.99 10.21
CA ILE A 144 18.21 -9.17 9.34
C ILE A 144 17.81 -9.40 7.88
N SER A 145 17.61 -10.66 7.49
CA SER A 145 17.11 -11.05 6.17
C SER A 145 15.79 -10.34 5.85
N ASN A 146 14.84 -10.32 6.79
CA ASN A 146 13.55 -9.64 6.62
C ASN A 146 13.72 -8.13 6.41
N MET A 147 14.63 -7.49 7.14
CA MET A 147 14.93 -6.07 6.95
C MET A 147 15.51 -5.79 5.57
N ILE A 148 16.50 -6.57 5.13
CA ILE A 148 17.13 -6.43 3.80
C ILE A 148 16.08 -6.61 2.70
N VAL A 149 15.29 -7.68 2.76
CA VAL A 149 14.25 -7.98 1.77
C VAL A 149 13.16 -6.91 1.76
N SER A 150 12.79 -6.38 2.92
CA SER A 150 11.82 -5.28 3.03
C SER A 150 12.32 -4.02 2.34
N ILE A 151 13.58 -3.64 2.57
CA ILE A 151 14.20 -2.47 1.91
C ILE A 151 14.19 -2.66 0.40
N ILE A 152 14.63 -3.82 -0.10
CA ILE A 152 14.62 -4.14 -1.53
C ILE A 152 13.19 -4.06 -2.09
N THR A 153 12.23 -4.64 -1.39
CA THR A 153 10.82 -4.66 -1.82
C THR A 153 10.24 -3.26 -1.88
N VAL A 154 10.53 -2.38 -0.92
CA VAL A 154 10.09 -0.98 -0.94
C VAL A 154 10.60 -0.26 -2.19
N PHE A 155 11.88 -0.42 -2.53
CA PHE A 155 12.44 0.20 -3.74
C PHE A 155 11.82 -0.38 -5.02
N VAL A 156 11.78 -1.71 -5.14
CA VAL A 156 11.16 -2.38 -6.31
C VAL A 156 9.71 -1.96 -6.47
N SER A 157 8.95 -1.95 -5.38
CA SER A 157 7.55 -1.55 -5.39
C SER A 157 7.38 -0.09 -5.80
N TYR A 158 8.20 0.84 -5.28
CA TYR A 158 8.17 2.23 -5.72
C TYR A 158 8.41 2.36 -7.23
N PHE A 159 9.43 1.69 -7.77
CA PHE A 159 9.75 1.77 -9.20
C PHE A 159 8.67 1.13 -10.08
N LEU A 160 8.15 -0.05 -9.71
CA LEU A 160 7.06 -0.70 -10.42
C LEU A 160 5.79 0.15 -10.35
N GLN A 161 5.45 0.70 -9.19
CA GLN A 161 4.28 1.55 -9.06
C GLN A 161 4.43 2.84 -9.88
N LYS A 162 5.60 3.47 -9.88
CA LYS A 162 5.87 4.68 -10.66
C LYS A 162 5.83 4.42 -12.17
N LYS A 163 6.48 3.36 -12.66
CA LYS A 163 6.64 3.10 -14.10
C LYS A 163 5.47 2.33 -14.72
N PHE A 164 4.86 1.42 -13.96
CA PHE A 164 3.81 0.53 -14.45
C PHE A 164 2.43 0.91 -13.89
N THR A 165 2.25 0.94 -12.57
CA THR A 165 0.92 1.13 -11.96
C THR A 165 0.32 2.51 -12.24
N PHE A 166 1.10 3.56 -12.02
CA PHE A 166 0.72 4.96 -12.15
C PHE A 166 1.46 5.62 -13.32
N GLN A 167 1.60 4.88 -14.41
CA GLN A 167 2.23 5.38 -15.63
C GLN A 167 1.54 6.66 -16.13
N ILE A 168 2.34 7.58 -16.64
CA ILE A 168 1.88 8.78 -17.32
C ILE A 168 1.87 8.46 -18.81
N ILE A 169 0.69 8.50 -19.44
CA ILE A 169 0.58 8.39 -20.89
C ILE A 169 0.73 9.80 -21.44
N ASN A 170 1.87 10.07 -22.06
CA ASN A 170 2.01 11.24 -22.93
C ASN A 170 1.24 10.92 -24.21
N SER A 171 0.08 11.53 -24.40
CA SER A 171 -0.58 11.52 -25.69
C SER A 171 0.26 12.38 -26.63
N THR A 172 1.26 11.79 -27.26
CA THR A 172 1.86 12.35 -28.48
C THR A 172 0.73 12.39 -29.50
N LYS A 173 0.13 13.57 -29.69
CA LYS A 173 -0.74 13.85 -30.84
C LYS A 173 0.12 13.60 -32.08
N PHE A 174 -0.20 12.56 -32.83
CA PHE A 174 0.10 12.47 -34.25
C PHE A 174 -1.16 12.85 -35.00
#